data_AF-A0A2P8W9R3-F1
#
_entry.id   AF-A0A2P8W9R3-F1
#
_cell.length_a   1.000
_cell.length_b   1.000
_cell.length_c   1.000
_cell.angle_alpha   90.00
_cell.angle_beta   90.00
_cell.angle_gamma   90.00
#
_symmetry.space_group_name_H-M   'P 1'
#
loop_
_entity.id
_entity.type
_entity.pdbx_description
1 polymer ?
#
loop_
_entity_poly.entity_id
_entity_poly.type
_entity_poly.pdbx_seq_one_letter_code
_entity_poly.pdbx_strand_id
1 'polypeptide(L)'
;MDRRNPTFRVMLSKSLLGLLGLGTLGLTACSNRLNTADIEANIQADIERQGRRLTLREVRCPDDVSRQAGAYFRCVGELDPEGTFTINVTQQDDQGNVTWEIPNSTVMLNLPTVEDTIQQGLSQAFGKRALVDCGTAIYRINQPGDRFQCQVVGGLETGASTIDSVLVRIDPDGNLSWQELQSASTAMVPVALSGASTAAAVEAQASSAPPVDGASPQAAPAVKTTTVTGPTGRVINRPYLPGDSD
;
A
#
# COMPACT_ATOMS: atom_id res chain seq x y z
N MET A 1 12.33 -0.15 -64.75
CA MET A 1 13.70 0.13 -64.29
C MET A 1 14.14 -0.98 -63.33
N ASP A 2 15.02 -1.84 -63.83
CA ASP A 2 15.72 -2.91 -63.11
C ASP A 2 16.91 -2.31 -62.33
N ARG A 3 17.09 -2.67 -61.06
CA ARG A 3 18.40 -2.57 -60.36
C ARG A 3 18.56 -3.74 -59.41
N ARG A 4 19.05 -4.87 -59.95
CA ARG A 4 19.68 -5.96 -59.21
C ARG A 4 21.16 -5.65 -59.07
N ASN A 5 21.75 -5.83 -57.88
CA ASN A 5 23.20 -5.84 -57.67
C ASN A 5 23.51 -6.61 -56.35
N PRO A 6 24.72 -7.13 -56.13
CA PRO A 6 25.18 -8.40 -56.67
C PRO A 6 25.60 -9.40 -55.58
N THR A 7 25.55 -10.67 -55.94
CA THR A 7 26.13 -11.82 -55.25
C THR A 7 27.62 -11.63 -54.94
N PHE A 8 27.97 -11.61 -53.65
CA PHE A 8 29.34 -11.68 -53.15
C PHE A 8 29.88 -13.12 -53.30
N ARG A 9 30.92 -13.29 -54.14
CA ARG A 9 31.69 -14.54 -54.26
C ARG A 9 32.71 -14.61 -53.13
N VAL A 10 32.55 -15.58 -52.23
CA VAL A 10 33.58 -15.93 -51.23
C VAL A 10 34.53 -16.95 -51.87
N MET A 11 35.79 -16.57 -52.06
CA MET A 11 36.86 -17.49 -52.44
C MET A 11 37.32 -18.30 -51.24
N LEU A 12 37.23 -19.63 -51.38
CA LEU A 12 37.76 -20.62 -50.45
C LEU A 12 39.29 -20.70 -50.62
N SER A 13 40.05 -20.19 -49.64
CA SER A 13 41.50 -20.33 -49.56
C SER A 13 41.83 -21.39 -48.51
N LYS A 14 42.31 -22.56 -48.95
CA LYS A 14 42.86 -23.62 -48.11
C LYS A 14 44.30 -23.26 -47.74
N SER A 15 44.56 -23.00 -46.46
CA SER A 15 45.90 -23.05 -45.88
C SER A 15 45.92 -23.93 -44.63
N LEU A 16 46.97 -24.74 -44.60
CA LEU A 16 47.21 -25.91 -43.77
C LEU A 16 47.85 -25.53 -42.42
N LEU A 17 47.47 -26.27 -41.36
CA LEU A 17 48.21 -26.61 -40.13
C LEU A 17 49.13 -25.56 -39.45
N GLY A 18 48.76 -25.19 -38.22
CA GLY A 18 49.65 -24.56 -37.23
C GLY A 18 49.08 -24.63 -35.81
N LEU A 19 49.59 -25.57 -35.02
CA LEU A 19 49.35 -25.82 -33.58
C LEU A 19 49.75 -24.58 -32.74
N LEU A 20 48.89 -24.06 -31.84
CA LEU A 20 49.20 -23.43 -30.51
C LEU A 20 48.02 -22.57 -29.99
N GLY A 21 47.68 -22.71 -28.70
CA GLY A 21 46.91 -21.73 -27.91
C GLY A 21 45.44 -22.12 -27.63
N LEU A 22 45.17 -23.06 -26.73
CA LEU A 22 44.78 -22.78 -25.33
C LEU A 22 43.75 -21.64 -25.16
N GLY A 23 42.49 -22.05 -25.01
CA GLY A 23 41.64 -21.58 -23.91
C GLY A 23 41.23 -20.11 -23.90
N THR A 24 40.35 -19.72 -24.83
CA THR A 24 39.40 -18.63 -24.58
C THR A 24 38.04 -19.24 -24.21
N LEU A 25 37.99 -19.87 -23.04
CA LEU A 25 36.73 -19.99 -22.28
C LEU A 25 36.37 -18.57 -21.84
N GLY A 26 35.76 -17.82 -22.74
CA GLY A 26 35.16 -16.53 -22.44
C GLY A 26 34.13 -16.76 -21.34
N LEU A 27 34.44 -16.26 -20.14
CA LEU A 27 33.51 -16.13 -19.03
C LEU A 27 32.33 -15.25 -19.47
N THR A 28 31.34 -15.83 -20.14
CA THR A 28 29.98 -15.32 -20.06
C THR A 28 29.48 -15.66 -18.66
N ALA A 29 30.03 -14.96 -17.66
CA ALA A 29 29.33 -14.75 -16.41
C ALA A 29 28.11 -13.88 -16.77
N CYS A 30 27.09 -14.53 -17.34
CA CYS A 30 25.75 -13.98 -17.38
C CYS A 30 25.44 -13.65 -15.92
N SER A 31 25.51 -12.37 -15.60
CA SER A 31 25.36 -11.88 -14.25
C SER A 31 23.99 -12.32 -13.75
N ASN A 32 23.95 -13.13 -12.69
CA ASN A 32 22.73 -13.57 -12.02
C ASN A 32 22.13 -12.41 -11.20
N ARG A 33 21.98 -11.26 -11.85
CA ARG A 33 21.57 -9.99 -11.25
C ARG A 33 20.21 -9.58 -11.79
N LEU A 34 19.47 -8.93 -10.93
CA LEU A 34 18.16 -8.43 -11.23
C LEU A 34 18.30 -7.18 -12.11
N ASN A 35 17.40 -7.00 -13.09
CA ASN A 35 17.38 -5.76 -13.86
C ASN A 35 16.62 -4.68 -13.05
N THR A 36 17.36 -3.91 -12.26
CA THR A 36 16.79 -2.92 -11.35
C THR A 36 16.21 -1.72 -12.09
N ALA A 37 16.76 -1.35 -13.26
CA ALA A 37 16.22 -0.28 -14.09
C ALA A 37 14.80 -0.59 -14.61
N ASP A 38 14.55 -1.84 -15.03
CA ASP A 38 13.19 -2.28 -15.41
C ASP A 38 12.23 -2.23 -14.21
N ILE A 39 12.72 -2.61 -13.02
CA ILE A 39 11.92 -2.58 -11.79
C ILE A 39 11.58 -1.14 -11.40
N GLU A 40 12.55 -0.22 -11.43
CA GLU A 40 12.35 1.20 -11.15
C GLU A 40 11.28 1.79 -12.06
N ALA A 41 11.38 1.57 -13.38
CA ALA A 41 10.42 2.07 -14.35
C ALA A 41 9.00 1.50 -14.13
N ASN A 42 8.90 0.20 -13.85
CA ASN A 42 7.61 -0.46 -13.57
C ASN A 42 6.98 0.05 -12.26
N ILE A 43 7.78 0.14 -11.19
CA ILE A 43 7.32 0.67 -9.90
C ILE A 43 6.84 2.12 -10.07
N GLN A 44 7.61 2.96 -10.76
CA GLN A 44 7.22 4.35 -11.01
C GLN A 44 5.88 4.43 -11.75
N ALA A 45 5.75 3.72 -12.88
CA ALA A 45 4.52 3.73 -13.68
C ALA A 45 3.31 3.22 -12.89
N ASP A 46 3.50 2.22 -12.04
CA ASP A 46 2.43 1.68 -11.21
C ASP A 46 1.99 2.63 -10.10
N ILE A 47 2.94 3.28 -9.41
CA ILE A 47 2.61 4.28 -8.38
C ILE A 47 1.85 5.45 -8.99
N GLU A 48 2.29 5.98 -10.13
CA GLU A 48 1.64 7.10 -10.82
C GLU A 48 0.22 6.71 -11.29
N ARG A 49 0.02 5.46 -11.70
CA ARG A 49 -1.29 4.92 -12.10
C ARG A 49 -2.25 4.72 -10.92
N GLN A 50 -1.75 4.27 -9.78
CA GLN A 50 -2.55 3.99 -8.58
C GLN A 50 -2.80 5.24 -7.71
N GLY A 51 -1.94 6.24 -7.86
CA GLY A 51 -2.01 7.52 -7.17
C GLY A 51 -3.00 8.48 -7.80
N ARG A 52 -3.72 9.24 -6.97
CA ARG A 52 -4.46 10.40 -7.46
C ARG A 52 -3.50 11.58 -7.61
N ARG A 53 -3.19 11.95 -8.86
CA ARG A 53 -2.32 13.10 -9.19
C ARG A 53 -0.91 12.96 -8.61
N LEU A 54 -0.40 11.73 -8.53
CA LEU A 54 1.00 11.48 -8.20
C LEU A 54 1.82 11.50 -9.47
N THR A 55 2.89 12.28 -9.48
CA THR A 55 3.92 12.26 -10.51
C THR A 55 5.25 12.13 -9.79
N LEU A 56 5.96 11.04 -10.02
CA LEU A 56 7.25 10.82 -9.38
C LEU A 56 8.32 11.50 -10.23
N ARG A 57 9.30 12.08 -9.54
CA ARG A 57 10.51 12.54 -10.20
C ARG A 57 11.35 11.33 -10.64
N GLU A 58 11.51 10.36 -9.75
CA GLU A 58 12.34 9.17 -9.98
C GLU A 58 12.04 8.07 -8.96
N VAL A 59 12.36 6.82 -9.32
CA VAL A 59 12.51 5.70 -8.39
C VAL A 59 13.93 5.17 -8.53
N ARG A 60 14.65 4.98 -7.41
CA ARG A 60 16.02 4.45 -7.39
C ARG A 60 16.09 3.19 -6.55
N CYS A 61 16.51 2.09 -7.13
CA CYS A 61 16.78 0.83 -6.48
C CYS A 61 18.30 0.60 -6.38
N PRO A 62 18.78 -0.32 -5.52
CA PRO A 62 20.20 -0.67 -5.47
C PRO A 62 20.65 -1.32 -6.78
N ASP A 63 21.81 -0.97 -7.30
CA ASP A 63 22.30 -1.46 -8.61
C ASP A 63 22.72 -2.94 -8.62
N ASP A 64 23.07 -3.51 -7.46
CA ASP A 64 23.67 -4.85 -7.34
C ASP A 64 22.80 -5.84 -6.57
N VAL A 65 21.58 -6.06 -7.03
CA VAL A 65 20.65 -7.03 -6.43
C VAL A 65 20.79 -8.40 -7.11
N SER A 66 21.12 -9.43 -6.33
CA SER A 66 21.13 -10.82 -6.80
C SER A 66 19.71 -11.33 -7.04
N ARG A 67 19.52 -12.13 -8.09
CA ARG A 67 18.26 -12.87 -8.30
C ARG A 67 18.13 -13.98 -7.27
N GLN A 68 17.16 -13.84 -6.39
CA GLN A 68 16.90 -14.81 -5.33
C GLN A 68 15.45 -14.70 -4.86
N ALA A 69 14.69 -15.79 -4.98
CA ALA A 69 13.34 -15.88 -4.46
C ALA A 69 13.28 -15.52 -2.97
N GLY A 70 12.31 -14.70 -2.58
CA GLY A 70 12.12 -14.19 -1.23
C GLY A 70 13.13 -13.12 -0.80
N ALA A 71 14.09 -12.73 -1.64
CA ALA A 71 15.03 -11.67 -1.28
C ALA A 71 14.33 -10.31 -1.20
N TYR A 72 14.74 -9.52 -0.22
CA TYR A 72 14.18 -8.21 0.09
C TYR A 72 15.21 -7.11 -0.15
N PHE A 73 14.77 -6.00 -0.72
CA PHE A 73 15.55 -4.78 -0.85
C PHE A 73 14.65 -3.56 -0.81
N ARG A 74 15.25 -2.37 -0.73
CA ARG A 74 14.52 -1.10 -0.65
C ARG A 74 14.89 -0.22 -1.83
N CYS A 75 13.87 0.30 -2.50
CA CYS A 75 14.02 1.41 -3.43
C CYS A 75 13.60 2.71 -2.75
N VAL A 76 13.98 3.84 -3.33
CA VAL A 76 13.64 5.17 -2.88
C VAL A 76 12.85 5.84 -3.99
N GLY A 77 11.62 6.24 -3.69
CA GLY A 77 10.81 7.09 -4.56
C GLY A 77 11.04 8.56 -4.22
N GLU A 78 10.98 9.43 -5.23
CA GLU A 78 11.16 10.86 -5.07
C GLU A 78 9.97 11.64 -5.68
N LEU A 79 9.44 12.57 -4.89
CA LEU A 79 8.44 13.57 -5.28
C LEU A 79 9.06 14.96 -5.19
N ASP A 80 8.66 15.85 -6.10
CA ASP A 80 9.06 17.24 -6.10
C ASP A 80 7.81 18.12 -5.94
N PRO A 81 7.69 18.93 -4.87
CA PRO A 81 8.69 19.26 -3.83
C PRO A 81 8.65 18.41 -2.55
N GLU A 82 7.84 17.35 -2.48
CA GLU A 82 7.50 16.69 -1.21
C GLU A 82 8.61 15.85 -0.58
N GLY A 83 9.63 15.45 -1.35
CA GLY A 83 10.81 14.73 -0.85
C GLY A 83 10.81 13.24 -1.19
N THR A 84 11.44 12.43 -0.36
CA THR A 84 11.68 10.99 -0.66
C THR A 84 10.91 10.07 0.26
N PHE A 85 10.56 8.88 -0.24
CA PHE A 85 9.90 7.83 0.53
C PHE A 85 10.48 6.45 0.20
N THR A 86 10.35 5.52 1.13
CA THR A 86 10.85 4.15 0.99
C THR A 86 9.84 3.27 0.25
N ILE A 87 10.33 2.44 -0.65
CA ILE A 87 9.56 1.38 -1.32
C ILE A 87 10.17 0.04 -0.93
N ASN A 88 9.38 -0.80 -0.26
CA ASN A 88 9.77 -2.14 0.13
C ASN A 88 9.57 -3.08 -1.06
N VAL A 89 10.60 -3.79 -1.50
CA VAL A 89 10.53 -4.71 -2.64
C VAL A 89 10.93 -6.12 -2.19
N THR A 90 10.11 -7.11 -2.57
CA THR A 90 10.36 -8.53 -2.33
C THR A 90 10.35 -9.27 -3.65
N GLN A 91 11.42 -10.00 -3.94
CA GLN A 91 11.49 -10.90 -5.09
C GLN A 91 10.61 -12.11 -4.84
N GLN A 92 9.69 -12.38 -5.75
CA GLN A 92 8.81 -13.55 -5.69
C GLN A 92 9.51 -14.81 -6.21
N ASP A 93 10.44 -14.64 -7.14
CA ASP A 93 11.23 -15.71 -7.74
C ASP A 93 12.62 -15.23 -8.17
N ASP A 94 13.37 -16.12 -8.81
CA ASP A 94 14.67 -15.83 -9.45
C ASP A 94 14.54 -15.35 -10.90
N GLN A 95 13.32 -15.27 -11.44
CA GLN A 95 13.03 -14.77 -12.80
C GLN A 95 12.88 -13.25 -12.83
N GLY A 96 12.84 -12.62 -11.65
CA GLY A 96 12.80 -11.18 -11.48
C GLY A 96 11.39 -10.64 -11.31
N ASN A 97 10.42 -11.50 -11.01
CA ASN A 97 9.11 -11.06 -10.56
C ASN A 97 9.24 -10.52 -9.14
N VAL A 98 8.69 -9.33 -8.89
CA VAL A 98 8.73 -8.67 -7.59
C VAL A 98 7.34 -8.23 -7.17
N THR A 99 7.12 -8.18 -5.86
CA THR A 99 6.03 -7.41 -5.26
C THR A 99 6.62 -6.28 -4.46
N TRP A 100 5.88 -5.18 -4.36
CA TRP A 100 6.33 -4.02 -3.63
C TRP A 100 5.18 -3.34 -2.89
N GLU A 101 5.54 -2.58 -1.88
CA GLU A 101 4.61 -1.77 -1.09
C GLU A 101 5.30 -0.48 -0.62
N ILE A 102 4.51 0.55 -0.36
CA ILE A 102 4.97 1.78 0.27
C ILE A 102 4.37 1.84 1.67
N PRO A 103 5.17 1.84 2.75
CA PRO A 103 4.65 2.07 4.09
C PRO A 103 4.25 3.54 4.28
N ASN A 104 3.40 3.79 5.27
CA ASN A 104 3.10 5.16 5.71
C ASN A 104 4.39 5.87 6.16
N SER A 105 4.58 7.10 5.69
CA SER A 105 5.71 7.95 6.02
C SER A 105 5.26 9.42 6.05
N THR A 106 6.16 10.34 6.40
CA THR A 106 5.88 11.78 6.37
C THR A 106 5.65 12.35 4.97
N VAL A 107 5.94 11.59 3.91
CA VAL A 107 5.80 12.02 2.50
C VAL A 107 4.65 11.29 1.79
N MET A 108 4.38 10.03 2.14
CA MET A 108 3.39 9.20 1.45
C MET A 108 2.52 8.43 2.45
N LEU A 109 1.22 8.39 2.17
CA LEU A 109 0.23 7.54 2.84
C LEU A 109 -0.18 6.38 1.94
N ASN A 110 -0.23 5.19 2.53
CA ASN A 110 -0.87 3.98 2.03
C ASN A 110 -2.28 3.90 2.62
N LEU A 111 -3.27 4.30 1.83
CA LEU A 111 -4.66 4.39 2.28
C LEU A 111 -5.24 3.04 2.76
N PRO A 112 -4.97 1.89 2.11
CA PRO A 112 -5.30 0.59 2.68
C PRO A 112 -4.78 0.37 4.11
N THR A 113 -3.52 0.72 4.39
CA THR A 113 -2.97 0.61 5.76
C THR A 113 -3.64 1.57 6.74
N VAL A 114 -4.01 2.78 6.28
CA VAL A 114 -4.79 3.73 7.09
C VAL A 114 -6.17 3.17 7.41
N GLU A 115 -6.88 2.63 6.41
CA GLU A 115 -8.18 1.98 6.58
C GLU A 115 -8.10 0.84 7.59
N ASP A 116 -7.12 -0.07 7.46
CA ASP A 116 -6.91 -1.18 8.40
C ASP A 116 -6.68 -0.70 9.84
N THR A 117 -5.89 0.35 10.02
CA THR A 117 -5.62 0.95 11.33
C THR A 117 -6.91 1.51 11.96
N ILE A 118 -7.73 2.22 11.19
CA ILE A 118 -9.01 2.77 11.67
C ILE A 118 -9.99 1.63 11.98
N GLN A 119 -10.11 0.63 11.11
CA GLN A 119 -10.97 -0.53 11.32
C GLN A 119 -10.59 -1.29 12.60
N GLN A 120 -9.29 -1.47 12.86
CA GLN A 120 -8.80 -2.09 14.07
C GLN A 120 -9.16 -1.26 15.31
N GLY A 121 -8.96 0.06 15.27
CA GLY A 121 -9.33 0.97 16.35
C GLY A 121 -10.82 0.95 16.68
N LEU A 122 -11.69 1.03 15.66
CA LEU A 122 -13.13 0.92 15.83
C LEU A 122 -13.53 -0.45 16.39
N SER A 123 -12.89 -1.53 15.94
CA SER A 123 -13.14 -2.89 16.45
C SER A 123 -12.77 -3.03 17.91
N GLN A 124 -11.65 -2.43 18.34
CA GLN A 124 -11.21 -2.45 19.73
C GLN A 124 -12.13 -1.60 20.63
N ALA A 125 -12.57 -0.43 20.14
CA ALA A 125 -13.43 0.47 20.91
C ALA A 125 -14.86 -0.05 21.09
N PHE A 126 -15.44 -0.66 20.05
CA PHE A 126 -16.87 -0.99 20.01
C PHE A 126 -17.16 -2.50 19.97
N GLY A 127 -16.13 -3.36 19.90
CA GLY A 127 -16.30 -4.81 19.79
C GLY A 127 -16.95 -5.27 18.48
N LYS A 128 -17.05 -4.38 17.49
CA LYS A 128 -17.71 -4.61 16.20
C LYS A 128 -16.75 -4.24 15.06
N ARG A 129 -16.68 -5.08 14.03
CA ARG A 129 -15.86 -4.80 12.85
C ARG A 129 -16.55 -3.75 11.98
N ALA A 130 -15.85 -2.64 11.72
CA ALA A 130 -16.23 -1.67 10.71
C ALA A 130 -15.48 -1.96 9.40
N LEU A 131 -16.06 -1.52 8.28
CA LEU A 131 -15.37 -1.45 6.99
C LEU A 131 -15.17 0.01 6.65
N VAL A 132 -13.92 0.42 6.40
CA VAL A 132 -13.58 1.83 6.17
C VAL A 132 -13.09 2.01 4.73
N ASP A 133 -13.66 2.99 4.02
CA ASP A 133 -13.28 3.39 2.67
C ASP A 133 -12.75 4.83 2.69
N CYS A 134 -11.44 4.99 2.45
CA CYS A 134 -10.78 6.28 2.41
C CYS A 134 -10.63 6.83 0.97
N GLY A 135 -11.25 6.19 -0.03
CA GLY A 135 -11.20 6.61 -1.43
C GLY A 135 -10.75 5.52 -2.41
N THR A 136 -10.72 5.90 -3.69
CA THR A 136 -10.23 5.02 -4.77
C THR A 136 -8.71 4.95 -4.90
N ALA A 137 -8.00 5.95 -4.36
CA ALA A 137 -6.54 5.98 -4.47
C ALA A 137 -5.92 4.97 -3.52
N ILE A 138 -4.85 4.30 -3.94
CA ILE A 138 -4.06 3.46 -3.03
C ILE A 138 -3.07 4.32 -2.26
N TYR A 139 -2.45 5.27 -2.96
CA TYR A 139 -1.43 6.16 -2.41
C TYR A 139 -1.87 7.62 -2.50
N ARG A 140 -1.50 8.39 -1.47
CA ARG A 140 -1.74 9.83 -1.36
C ARG A 140 -0.52 10.49 -0.75
N ILE A 141 -0.14 11.68 -1.24
CA ILE A 141 0.86 12.53 -0.58
C ILE A 141 0.42 12.79 0.87
N ASN A 142 1.33 12.59 1.81
CA ASN A 142 1.14 12.98 3.20
C ASN A 142 1.43 14.48 3.33
N GLN A 143 0.39 15.31 3.34
CA GLN A 143 0.52 16.76 3.41
C GLN A 143 0.25 17.25 4.85
N PRO A 144 1.25 17.77 5.58
CA PRO A 144 1.04 18.29 6.93
C PRO A 144 -0.08 19.34 7.01
N GLY A 145 -0.93 19.22 8.02
CA GLY A 145 -2.11 20.07 8.22
C GLY A 145 -3.32 19.72 7.35
N ASP A 146 -3.21 18.74 6.45
CA ASP A 146 -4.33 18.28 5.63
C ASP A 146 -5.32 17.42 6.44
N ARG A 147 -6.54 17.30 5.91
CA ARG A 147 -7.63 16.52 6.50
C ARG A 147 -8.46 15.87 5.41
N PHE A 148 -8.89 14.65 5.66
CA PHE A 148 -9.77 13.93 4.76
C PHE A 148 -10.67 12.98 5.52
N GLN A 149 -11.78 12.62 4.88
CA GLN A 149 -12.80 11.79 5.50
C GLN A 149 -12.78 10.41 4.88
N CYS A 150 -12.81 9.38 5.72
CA CYS A 150 -13.07 8.01 5.32
C CYS A 150 -14.50 7.64 5.70
N GLN A 151 -15.19 6.91 4.84
CA GLN A 151 -16.57 6.48 5.08
C GLN A 151 -16.57 5.12 5.77
N VAL A 152 -17.47 4.94 6.74
CA VAL A 152 -17.74 3.62 7.32
C VAL A 152 -18.84 2.98 6.48
N VAL A 153 -18.49 1.97 5.70
CA VAL A 153 -19.42 1.32 4.77
C VAL A 153 -20.55 0.65 5.56
N GLY A 154 -21.79 1.10 5.30
CA GLY A 154 -22.98 0.63 6.02
C GLY A 154 -23.19 1.24 7.40
N GLY A 155 -22.28 2.12 7.85
CA GLY A 155 -22.31 2.71 9.18
C GLY A 155 -21.93 1.72 10.29
N LEU A 156 -21.55 2.25 11.46
CA LEU A 156 -21.32 1.46 12.67
C LEU A 156 -22.25 1.92 13.79
N GLU A 157 -23.20 1.07 14.18
CA GLU A 157 -24.15 1.38 15.25
C GLU A 157 -23.49 1.29 16.63
N THR A 158 -23.51 2.40 17.37
CA THR A 158 -23.00 2.55 18.74
C THR A 158 -24.14 3.01 19.65
N GLY A 159 -25.00 2.08 20.06
CA GLY A 159 -26.15 2.40 20.91
C GLY A 159 -27.16 3.30 20.22
N ALA A 160 -27.23 4.58 20.61
CA ALA A 160 -28.17 5.56 20.07
C ALA A 160 -27.63 6.37 18.87
N SER A 161 -26.39 6.11 18.43
CA SER A 161 -25.76 6.83 17.33
C SER A 161 -25.22 5.86 16.28
N THR A 162 -25.01 6.38 15.06
CA THR A 162 -24.29 5.65 14.01
C THR A 162 -23.05 6.46 13.62
N ILE A 163 -21.91 5.77 13.55
CA ILE A 163 -20.69 6.33 12.99
C ILE A 163 -20.70 6.04 11.49
N ASP A 164 -20.99 7.07 10.70
CA ASP A 164 -21.03 6.96 9.24
C ASP A 164 -19.68 7.27 8.60
N SER A 165 -18.79 7.95 9.34
CA SER A 165 -17.50 8.35 8.83
C SER A 165 -16.48 8.66 9.91
N VAL A 166 -15.22 8.74 9.49
CA VAL A 166 -14.07 9.08 10.32
C VAL A 166 -13.33 10.23 9.66
N LEU A 167 -13.02 11.27 10.42
CA LEU A 167 -12.18 12.38 9.98
C LEU A 167 -10.72 12.08 10.31
N VAL A 168 -9.90 11.91 9.28
CA VAL A 168 -8.46 11.79 9.37
C VAL A 168 -7.81 13.16 9.32
N ARG A 169 -6.84 13.41 10.21
CA ARG A 169 -6.08 14.65 10.33
C ARG A 169 -4.59 14.33 10.30
N ILE A 170 -3.85 15.13 9.56
CA ILE A 170 -2.40 15.06 9.48
C ILE A 170 -1.88 16.25 10.28
N ASP A 171 -1.14 15.97 11.35
CA ASP A 171 -0.55 17.02 12.17
C ASP A 171 0.63 17.72 11.46
N PRO A 172 1.18 18.81 12.00
CA PRO A 172 2.33 19.50 11.39
C PRO A 172 3.60 18.65 11.26
N ASP A 173 3.73 17.59 12.05
CA ASP A 173 4.86 16.67 12.03
C ASP A 173 4.64 15.50 11.02
N GLY A 174 3.47 15.45 10.39
CA GLY A 174 3.09 14.42 9.42
C GLY A 174 2.50 13.17 10.04
N ASN A 175 2.20 13.16 11.34
CA ASN A 175 1.53 12.02 11.99
C ASN A 175 0.03 12.06 11.75
N LEU A 176 -0.53 10.86 11.66
CA LEU A 176 -1.95 10.66 11.41
C LEU A 176 -2.69 10.50 12.74
N SER A 177 -3.77 11.26 12.90
CA SER A 177 -4.79 11.05 13.92
C SER A 177 -6.16 10.97 13.27
N TRP A 178 -7.12 10.34 13.94
CA TRP A 178 -8.47 10.22 13.41
C TRP A 178 -9.52 10.35 14.52
N GLN A 179 -10.73 10.75 14.12
CA GLN A 179 -11.87 10.95 15.03
C GLN A 179 -13.17 10.48 14.38
N GLU A 180 -14.02 9.80 15.14
CA GLU A 180 -15.33 9.38 14.67
C GLU A 180 -16.25 10.59 14.47
N LEU A 181 -16.95 10.60 13.34
CA LEU A 181 -18.05 11.53 13.09
C LEU A 181 -19.35 10.77 13.27
N GLN A 182 -20.03 11.06 14.38
CA GLN A 182 -21.33 10.48 14.68
C GLN A 182 -22.44 11.32 14.05
N SER A 183 -23.37 10.65 13.38
CA SER A 183 -24.67 11.22 13.07
C SER A 183 -25.62 10.86 14.22
N ALA A 184 -26.36 11.84 14.74
CA ALA A 184 -27.42 11.56 15.69
C ALA A 184 -28.46 10.67 15.00
N SER A 185 -28.70 9.47 15.53
CA SER A 185 -29.80 8.64 15.06
C SER A 185 -31.09 9.41 15.37
N THR A 186 -31.92 9.63 14.37
CA THR A 186 -33.16 10.44 14.50
C THR A 186 -34.23 9.77 15.35
N ALA A 187 -33.88 8.68 16.05
CA ALA A 187 -34.72 8.00 17.02
C ALA A 187 -34.69 8.78 18.34
N MET A 188 -35.79 9.50 18.57
CA MET A 188 -36.14 10.31 19.75
C MET A 188 -35.77 11.80 19.64
N VAL A 189 -36.73 12.57 19.14
CA VAL A 189 -36.91 13.96 19.57
C VAL A 189 -37.59 13.92 20.95
N PRO A 190 -36.90 14.17 22.07
CA PRO A 190 -37.60 14.56 23.27
C PRO A 190 -38.11 15.99 23.05
N VAL A 191 -39.42 16.14 22.93
CA VAL A 191 -40.08 17.41 23.22
C VAL A 191 -39.85 17.69 24.70
N ALA A 192 -38.97 18.63 25.06
CA ALA A 192 -38.95 19.18 26.41
C ALA A 192 -38.40 20.61 26.45
N LEU A 193 -39.13 21.43 27.19
CA LEU A 193 -38.99 22.87 27.35
C LEU A 193 -37.69 23.28 28.06
N SER A 194 -37.27 24.51 27.73
CA SER A 194 -36.52 25.48 28.53
C SER A 194 -36.20 25.07 29.98
N GLY A 195 -34.90 24.86 30.27
CA GLY A 195 -34.38 24.69 31.62
C GLY A 195 -32.88 24.98 31.65
N ALA A 196 -32.44 25.78 32.62
CA ALA A 196 -31.24 26.59 32.62
C ALA A 196 -29.90 25.87 32.91
N SER A 197 -28.83 26.59 32.57
CA SER A 197 -27.41 26.36 32.86
C SER A 197 -27.06 25.83 34.24
N THR A 198 -26.07 24.92 34.31
CA THR A 198 -24.95 25.06 35.25
C THR A 198 -23.74 24.27 34.73
N ALA A 199 -22.60 24.95 34.70
CA ALA A 199 -21.29 24.38 34.40
C ALA A 199 -20.72 23.69 35.65
N ALA A 200 -20.16 22.50 35.48
CA ALA A 200 -19.23 21.91 36.46
C ALA A 200 -18.16 21.11 35.70
N ALA A 201 -16.92 21.58 35.84
CA ALA A 201 -15.71 20.91 35.39
C ALA A 201 -15.47 19.64 36.22
N VAL A 202 -15.02 18.55 35.58
CA VAL A 202 -14.51 17.36 36.27
C VAL A 202 -13.21 16.92 35.61
N GLU A 203 -12.25 16.66 36.49
CA GLU A 203 -10.86 16.25 36.30
C GLU A 203 -10.67 15.01 35.43
N ALA A 204 -9.54 15.01 34.71
CA ALA A 204 -8.98 13.87 34.01
C ALA A 204 -8.40 12.85 35.01
N GLN A 205 -8.83 11.59 34.90
CA GLN A 205 -8.16 10.45 35.52
C GLN A 205 -7.53 9.58 34.43
N ALA A 206 -6.21 9.48 34.50
CA ALA A 206 -5.40 8.55 33.73
C ALA A 206 -5.63 7.10 34.24
N SER A 207 -5.88 6.18 33.31
CA SER A 207 -5.90 4.74 33.57
C SER A 207 -4.74 4.08 32.82
N SER A 208 -3.90 3.37 33.56
CA SER A 208 -2.78 2.56 33.11
C SER A 208 -3.22 1.14 32.73
N ALA A 209 -2.70 0.63 31.61
CA ALA A 209 -2.94 -0.74 31.12
C ALA A 209 -1.89 -1.74 31.66
N PRO A 210 -2.25 -3.04 31.84
CA PRO A 210 -1.30 -4.12 32.12
C PRO A 210 -0.72 -4.76 30.84
N PRO A 211 0.36 -5.56 30.93
CA PRO A 211 1.05 -6.15 29.79
C PRO A 211 0.34 -7.39 29.25
N VAL A 212 0.49 -7.65 27.95
CA VAL A 212 -0.08 -8.80 27.24
C VAL A 212 1.06 -9.76 26.87
N ASP A 213 1.00 -10.98 27.40
CA ASP A 213 1.91 -12.08 27.10
C ASP A 213 1.71 -12.63 25.68
N GLY A 214 2.82 -13.06 25.09
CA GLY A 214 2.91 -13.55 23.71
C GLY A 214 2.34 -14.96 23.51
N ALA A 215 1.66 -15.13 22.38
CA ALA A 215 1.32 -16.44 21.82
C ALA A 215 1.75 -16.49 20.35
N SER A 216 2.46 -17.56 19.98
CA SER A 216 2.94 -17.84 18.62
C SER A 216 1.80 -18.27 17.68
N PRO A 217 1.92 -18.06 16.35
CA PRO A 217 0.84 -18.29 15.40
C PRO A 217 0.73 -19.76 14.98
N GLN A 218 -0.45 -20.36 15.15
CA GLN A 218 -0.83 -21.60 14.46
C GLN A 218 -1.49 -21.25 13.11
N ALA A 219 -1.15 -22.02 12.07
CA ALA A 219 -1.63 -21.84 10.71
C ALA A 219 -3.17 -21.91 10.63
N ALA A 220 -3.79 -20.85 10.11
CA ALA A 220 -5.23 -20.71 10.01
C ALA A 220 -5.81 -21.53 8.83
N PRO A 221 -7.01 -22.12 8.99
CA PRO A 221 -7.72 -22.78 7.89
C PRO A 221 -8.15 -21.78 6.82
N ALA A 222 -8.35 -22.26 5.58
CA ALA A 222 -8.79 -21.44 4.44
C ALA A 222 -10.12 -20.72 4.77
N VAL A 223 -10.02 -19.43 5.03
CA VAL A 223 -11.14 -18.57 5.39
C VAL A 223 -11.92 -18.27 4.11
N LYS A 224 -13.19 -18.71 4.03
CA LYS A 224 -14.11 -18.26 2.97
C LYS A 224 -14.10 -16.73 2.94
N THR A 225 -14.10 -16.11 1.77
CA THR A 225 -14.13 -14.65 1.64
C THR A 225 -15.38 -14.17 0.91
N THR A 226 -16.02 -13.10 1.40
CA THR A 226 -17.05 -12.32 0.71
C THR A 226 -16.44 -11.07 0.10
N THR A 227 -16.93 -10.68 -1.06
CA THR A 227 -16.51 -9.46 -1.76
C THR A 227 -17.57 -8.38 -1.60
N VAL A 228 -17.19 -7.21 -1.07
CA VAL A 228 -18.09 -6.06 -0.93
C VAL A 228 -17.54 -4.89 -1.76
N THR A 229 -18.40 -4.19 -2.47
CA THR A 229 -18.02 -2.99 -3.22
C THR A 229 -18.30 -1.75 -2.36
N GLY A 230 -17.26 -1.01 -2.02
CA GLY A 230 -17.38 0.27 -1.33
C GLY A 230 -18.08 1.32 -2.19
N PRO A 231 -18.54 2.44 -1.60
CA PRO A 231 -19.20 3.54 -2.33
C PRO A 231 -18.31 4.14 -3.42
N THR A 232 -17.00 3.97 -3.33
CA THR A 232 -16.03 4.40 -4.34
C THR A 232 -15.88 3.42 -5.51
N GLY A 233 -16.59 2.29 -5.50
CA GLY A 233 -16.44 1.22 -6.47
C GLY A 233 -15.23 0.31 -6.20
N ARG A 234 -14.43 0.60 -5.16
CA ARG A 234 -13.32 -0.26 -4.75
C ARG A 234 -13.85 -1.57 -4.18
N VAL A 235 -13.32 -2.66 -4.70
CA VAL A 235 -13.64 -4.02 -4.27
C VAL A 235 -12.81 -4.34 -3.03
N ILE A 236 -13.49 -4.72 -1.94
CA ILE A 236 -12.85 -5.10 -0.68
C ILE A 236 -13.18 -6.56 -0.41
N ASN A 237 -12.15 -7.41 -0.34
CA ASN A 237 -12.29 -8.82 -0.01
C ASN A 237 -12.23 -8.98 1.52
N ARG A 238 -13.24 -9.63 2.11
CA ARG A 238 -13.29 -9.92 3.56
C ARG A 238 -13.50 -11.40 3.81
N PRO A 239 -13.09 -11.95 4.97
CA PRO A 239 -13.65 -13.19 5.50
C PRO A 239 -15.18 -13.21 5.50
N TYR A 240 -15.77 -14.34 5.12
CA TYR A 240 -17.21 -14.59 5.05
C TYR A 240 -17.86 -14.48 6.42
N LEU A 241 -18.94 -13.72 6.51
CA LEU A 241 -19.76 -13.62 7.71
C LEU A 241 -21.11 -14.34 7.50
N PRO A 242 -21.58 -15.14 8.48
CA PRO A 242 -22.93 -15.68 8.46
C PRO A 242 -23.95 -14.53 8.35
N GLY A 243 -24.70 -14.49 7.25
CA GLY A 243 -25.62 -13.39 6.91
C GLY A 243 -25.22 -12.59 5.68
N ASP A 244 -24.02 -12.80 5.13
CA ASP A 244 -23.68 -12.35 3.78
C ASP A 244 -24.57 -13.09 2.77
N SER A 245 -25.19 -12.36 1.85
CA SER A 245 -25.96 -12.94 0.76
C SER A 245 -25.04 -13.71 -0.19
N ASP A 246 -25.23 -15.03 -0.25
CA ASP A 246 -24.60 -15.92 -1.24
C ASP A 246 -24.94 -15.52 -2.68
#